data_AF-A0A7Z7W0U5-F1
#
_entry.id   AF-A0A7Z7W0U5-F1
#
_cell.length_a   1.000
_cell.length_b   1.000
_cell.length_c   1.000
_cell.angle_alpha   90.00
_cell.angle_beta   90.00
_cell.angle_gamma   90.00
#
_symmetry.space_group_name_H-M   'P 1'
#
loop_
_entity.id
_entity.type
_entity.pdbx_description
1 polymer ?
#
loop_
_entity_poly.entity_id
_entity_poly.type
_entity_poly.pdbx_seq_one_letter_code
_entity_poly.pdbx_strand_id
1 'polypeptide(L)'
;MKMTAIAKASLALSILATGVITSTAQTVNASEHESKYENVTKDIFDLRDYYSRASKELKNVTGYRYSKGGKHYLIFDKNRKFTRIQIFGKDIERIKKT
;
A
#
# COMPACT_ATOMS: atom_id res chain seq x y z
N MET A 1 -56.74 31.50 -14.37
CA MET A 1 -56.14 30.17 -14.64
C MET A 1 -54.83 30.22 -15.46
N LYS A 2 -54.22 31.39 -15.75
CA LYS A 2 -52.96 31.47 -16.55
C LYS A 2 -51.67 31.47 -15.70
N MET A 3 -51.69 32.06 -14.50
CA MET A 3 -50.51 32.13 -13.63
C MET A 3 -50.12 30.79 -12.99
N THR A 4 -51.09 29.93 -12.69
CA THR A 4 -50.86 28.60 -12.11
C THR A 4 -50.24 27.61 -13.10
N ALA A 5 -50.49 27.80 -14.39
CA ALA A 5 -49.87 27.00 -15.46
C ALA A 5 -48.40 27.39 -15.65
N ILE A 6 -48.08 28.69 -15.60
CA ILE A 6 -46.71 29.21 -15.69
C ILE A 6 -45.89 28.74 -14.48
N ALA A 7 -46.42 28.82 -13.26
CA ALA A 7 -45.72 28.33 -12.06
C ALA A 7 -45.43 26.81 -12.11
N LYS A 8 -46.37 26.00 -12.60
CA LYS A 8 -46.17 24.56 -12.79
C LYS A 8 -45.15 24.26 -13.87
N ALA A 9 -45.14 25.02 -14.97
CA ALA A 9 -44.15 24.89 -16.03
C ALA A 9 -42.75 25.32 -15.57
N SER A 10 -42.61 26.40 -14.79
CA SER A 10 -41.34 26.83 -14.21
C SER A 10 -40.78 25.83 -13.20
N LEU A 11 -41.64 25.22 -12.37
CA LEU A 11 -41.25 24.15 -11.44
C LEU A 11 -40.82 22.88 -12.18
N ALA A 12 -41.52 22.50 -13.25
CA ALA A 12 -41.13 21.36 -14.09
C ALA A 12 -39.83 21.63 -14.85
N LEU A 13 -39.61 22.86 -15.31
CA LEU A 13 -38.37 23.26 -15.99
C LEU A 13 -37.17 23.29 -15.05
N SER A 14 -37.35 23.72 -13.79
CA SER A 14 -36.27 23.67 -12.80
C SER A 14 -35.93 22.23 -12.41
N ILE A 15 -36.93 21.34 -12.24
CA ILE A 15 -36.67 19.90 -12.00
C ILE A 15 -36.01 19.25 -13.23
N LEU A 16 -36.45 19.58 -14.44
CA LEU A 16 -35.84 19.07 -15.67
C LEU A 16 -34.39 19.56 -15.81
N ALA A 17 -34.14 20.84 -15.55
CA ALA A 17 -32.80 21.44 -15.56
C ALA A 17 -31.89 20.79 -14.51
N THR A 18 -32.38 20.56 -13.29
CA THR A 18 -31.61 19.83 -12.27
C THR A 18 -31.39 18.36 -12.66
N GLY A 19 -32.38 17.71 -13.28
CA GLY A 19 -32.30 16.33 -13.76
C GLY A 19 -31.29 16.13 -14.89
N VAL A 20 -31.21 17.04 -15.87
CA VAL A 20 -30.17 16.99 -16.91
C VAL A 20 -28.77 17.31 -16.38
N ILE A 21 -28.65 18.25 -15.42
CA ILE A 21 -27.37 18.57 -14.78
C ILE A 21 -26.84 17.39 -13.95
N THR A 22 -27.71 16.60 -13.31
CA THR A 22 -27.31 15.38 -12.60
C THR A 22 -27.13 14.15 -13.48
N SER A 23 -27.75 14.10 -14.67
CA SER A 23 -27.61 12.98 -15.61
C SER A 23 -26.39 13.12 -16.52
N THR A 24 -25.83 14.33 -16.66
CA THR A 24 -24.41 14.50 -16.94
C THR A 24 -23.67 14.41 -15.61
N ALA A 25 -23.73 13.25 -14.95
CA ALA A 25 -22.61 12.84 -14.12
C ALA A 25 -21.38 13.13 -14.98
N GLN A 26 -20.55 14.08 -14.55
CA GLN A 26 -19.26 14.25 -15.15
C GLN A 26 -18.66 12.84 -15.16
N THR A 27 -18.61 12.21 -16.33
CA THR A 27 -17.53 11.29 -16.61
C THR A 27 -16.33 12.19 -16.45
N VAL A 28 -15.80 12.21 -15.23
CA VAL A 28 -14.51 12.80 -14.95
C VAL A 28 -13.61 11.99 -15.86
N ASN A 29 -13.30 12.56 -17.02
CA ASN A 29 -12.22 12.10 -17.84
C ASN A 29 -11.01 12.31 -16.93
N ALA A 30 -10.64 11.24 -16.21
CA ALA A 30 -9.41 11.16 -15.45
C ALA A 30 -8.24 11.03 -16.44
N SER A 31 -8.16 11.95 -17.40
CA SER A 31 -7.09 12.04 -18.39
C SER A 31 -5.89 12.82 -17.86
N GLU A 32 -5.87 13.21 -16.58
CA GLU A 32 -4.77 13.95 -15.96
C GLU A 32 -3.94 13.13 -14.96
N HIS A 33 -4.11 11.81 -14.92
CA HIS A 33 -3.50 11.03 -13.85
C HIS A 33 -2.72 9.78 -14.30
N GLU A 34 -2.36 9.65 -15.58
CA GLU A 34 -1.60 8.47 -16.02
C GLU A 34 -0.13 8.45 -15.54
N SER A 35 0.50 9.60 -15.29
CA SER A 35 1.93 9.65 -14.91
C SER A 35 2.21 9.43 -13.42
N LYS A 36 1.19 9.47 -12.55
CA LYS A 36 1.36 9.28 -11.09
C LYS A 36 1.14 7.83 -10.63
N TYR A 37 0.52 6.98 -11.45
CA TYR A 37 0.21 5.60 -11.06
C TYR A 37 1.27 4.57 -11.43
N GLU A 38 2.20 4.85 -12.35
CA GLU A 38 3.27 3.89 -12.68
C GLU A 38 4.11 3.50 -11.44
N ASN A 39 4.47 4.48 -10.60
CA ASN A 39 5.26 4.23 -9.39
C ASN A 39 4.44 3.57 -8.27
N VAL A 40 3.16 3.96 -8.12
CA VAL A 40 2.25 3.38 -7.11
C VAL A 40 2.02 1.90 -7.40
N THR A 41 1.93 1.52 -8.68
CA THR A 41 1.67 0.13 -9.05
C THR A 41 2.85 -0.78 -8.73
N LYS A 42 4.09 -0.32 -9.00
CA LYS A 42 5.31 -1.10 -8.69
C LYS A 42 5.50 -1.30 -7.20
N ASP A 43 5.36 -0.25 -6.40
CA ASP A 43 5.50 -0.33 -4.94
C ASP A 43 4.45 -1.27 -4.32
N ILE A 44 3.21 -1.24 -4.82
CA ILE A 44 2.14 -2.14 -4.36
C ILE A 44 2.46 -3.60 -4.73
N PHE A 45 2.99 -3.87 -5.91
CA PHE A 45 3.39 -5.22 -6.30
C PHE A 45 4.59 -5.72 -5.48
N ASP A 46 5.58 -4.87 -5.21
CA ASP A 46 6.75 -5.20 -4.39
C ASP A 46 6.33 -5.49 -2.95
N LEU A 47 5.45 -4.68 -2.37
CA LEU A 47 4.87 -4.93 -1.04
C LEU A 47 4.06 -6.22 -1.01
N ARG A 48 3.19 -6.44 -2.00
CA ARG A 48 2.40 -7.66 -2.10
C ARG A 48 3.30 -8.88 -2.19
N ASP A 49 4.29 -8.88 -3.07
CA ASP A 49 5.23 -9.98 -3.21
C ASP A 49 6.00 -10.23 -1.91
N TYR A 50 6.49 -9.16 -1.26
CA TYR A 50 7.21 -9.28 0.00
C TYR A 50 6.37 -9.93 1.11
N TYR A 51 5.15 -9.47 1.33
CA TYR A 51 4.28 -9.99 2.40
C TYR A 51 3.60 -11.32 2.07
N SER A 52 3.51 -11.71 0.79
CA SER A 52 2.92 -13.00 0.37
C SER A 52 3.91 -14.17 0.48
N ARG A 53 5.20 -13.89 0.71
CA ARG A 53 6.24 -14.93 0.80
C ARG A 53 6.08 -15.77 2.08
N ALA A 54 6.46 -17.04 1.97
CA ALA A 54 6.47 -17.95 3.12
C ALA A 54 7.49 -17.48 4.18
N SER A 55 7.00 -17.29 5.41
CA SER A 55 7.85 -17.04 6.57
C SER A 55 8.45 -18.34 7.12
N LYS A 56 9.54 -18.23 7.87
CA LYS A 56 10.21 -19.37 8.52
C LYS A 56 10.43 -19.07 9.98
N GLU A 57 9.96 -19.96 10.84
CA GLU A 57 10.25 -19.92 12.27
C GLU A 57 11.41 -20.86 12.59
N LEU A 58 12.46 -20.34 13.22
CA LEU A 58 13.66 -21.09 13.56
C LEU A 58 13.84 -21.09 15.08
N LYS A 59 13.76 -22.28 15.69
CA LYS A 59 13.92 -22.49 17.14
C LYS A 59 15.27 -23.11 17.47
N ASN A 60 15.79 -22.84 18.67
CA ASN A 60 17.05 -23.39 19.17
C ASN A 60 18.20 -23.26 18.15
N VAL A 61 18.50 -22.02 17.77
CA VAL A 61 19.55 -21.70 16.81
C VAL A 61 20.75 -21.17 17.57
N THR A 62 21.90 -21.82 17.37
CA THR A 62 23.19 -21.33 17.84
C THR A 62 23.98 -20.86 16.63
N GLY A 63 24.49 -19.63 16.70
CA GLY A 63 25.24 -18.99 15.64
C GLY A 63 26.29 -18.06 16.22
N TYR A 64 27.11 -17.50 15.34
CA TYR A 64 28.12 -16.53 15.72
C TYR A 64 27.73 -15.13 15.21
N ARG A 65 28.15 -14.13 15.98
CA ARG A 65 27.98 -12.73 15.59
C ARG A 65 29.09 -12.34 14.62
N TYR A 66 28.72 -11.73 13.51
CA TYR A 66 29.64 -11.13 12.55
C TYR A 66 29.33 -9.65 12.39
N SER A 67 30.34 -8.79 12.48
CA SER A 67 30.17 -7.35 12.34
C SER A 67 31.10 -6.83 11.24
N LYS A 68 30.55 -6.13 10.24
CA LYS A 68 31.32 -5.53 9.14
C LYS A 68 30.68 -4.22 8.70
N GLY A 69 31.47 -3.14 8.63
CA GLY A 69 31.02 -1.85 8.13
C GLY A 69 29.85 -1.25 8.92
N GLY A 70 29.90 -1.33 10.25
CA GLY A 70 28.82 -0.82 11.14
C GLY A 70 27.55 -1.67 11.16
N LYS A 71 27.48 -2.75 10.36
CA LYS A 71 26.35 -3.68 10.35
C LYS A 71 26.67 -4.91 11.19
N HIS A 72 25.67 -5.39 11.92
CA HIS A 72 25.76 -6.59 12.75
C HIS A 72 24.89 -7.70 12.18
N TYR A 73 25.41 -8.92 12.19
CA TYR A 73 24.76 -10.11 11.65
C TYR A 73 24.86 -11.26 12.63
N LEU A 74 23.82 -12.09 12.68
CA LEU A 74 23.85 -13.43 13.24
C LEU A 74 23.95 -14.41 12.09
N ILE A 75 24.98 -15.25 12.12
CA ILE A 75 25.24 -16.26 11.09
C ILE A 75 25.15 -17.63 11.73
N PHE A 76 24.41 -18.53 11.10
CA PHE A 76 24.30 -19.93 11.51
C PHE A 76 24.00 -20.82 10.30
N ASP A 77 24.36 -22.09 10.43
CA ASP A 77 23.88 -23.14 9.55
C ASP A 77 22.87 -23.98 10.32
N LYS A 78 21.69 -24.21 9.73
CA LYS A 78 20.74 -25.19 10.22
C LYS A 78 20.20 -26.00 9.05
N ASN A 79 20.22 -27.32 9.17
CA ASN A 79 19.72 -28.25 8.15
C ASN A 79 20.38 -28.02 6.77
N ARG A 80 21.70 -27.78 6.73
CA ARG A 80 22.49 -27.49 5.52
C ARG A 80 22.04 -26.21 4.80
N LYS A 81 21.42 -25.28 5.54
CA LYS A 81 21.00 -23.98 5.05
C LYS A 81 21.74 -22.91 5.83
N PHE A 82 22.71 -22.32 5.17
CA PHE A 82 23.39 -21.13 5.64
C PHE A 82 22.40 -19.95 5.71
N THR A 83 22.24 -19.39 6.90
CA THR A 83 21.32 -18.27 7.15
C THR A 83 22.08 -17.10 7.75
N ARG A 84 21.81 -15.90 7.23
CA ARG A 84 22.32 -14.63 7.74
C ARG A 84 21.15 -13.74 8.13
N ILE A 85 21.08 -13.39 9.41
CA ILE A 85 20.08 -12.46 9.94
C ILE A 85 20.79 -11.17 10.28
N GLN A 86 20.36 -10.05 9.70
CA GLN A 86 20.86 -8.74 10.10
C GLN A 86 20.18 -8.29 11.40
N ILE A 87 20.98 -7.79 12.33
CA ILE A 87 20.53 -7.38 13.65
C ILE A 87 20.46 -5.85 13.69
N PHE A 88 19.35 -5.32 14.18
CA PHE A 88 19.09 -3.88 14.29
C PHE A 88 18.63 -3.51 15.71
N GLY A 89 18.77 -2.22 16.06
CA GLY A 89 18.25 -1.66 17.31
C GLY A 89 18.78 -2.35 18.56
N LYS A 90 17.89 -2.59 19.53
CA LYS A 90 18.23 -3.14 20.86
C LYS A 90 18.78 -4.58 20.81
N ASP A 91 18.48 -5.31 19.75
CA ASP A 91 18.96 -6.70 19.61
C ASP A 91 20.47 -6.79 19.40
N ILE A 92 21.10 -5.70 18.96
CA ILE A 92 22.56 -5.58 18.84
C ILE A 92 23.24 -5.78 20.21
N GLU A 93 22.59 -5.30 21.28
CA GLU A 93 23.07 -5.40 22.66
C GLU A 93 22.70 -6.72 23.30
N ARG A 94 21.51 -7.27 22.99
CA ARG A 94 21.08 -8.59 23.50
C ARG A 94 21.98 -9.72 23.01
N ILE A 95 22.48 -9.63 21.78
CA ILE A 95 23.32 -10.66 21.15
C ILE A 95 24.82 -10.34 21.36
N LYS A 96 25.19 -9.58 22.41
CA LYS A 96 26.60 -9.28 22.75
C LYS A 96 27.33 -10.40 23.49
N LYS A 97 26.64 -11.41 24.02
CA LYS A 97 27.26 -12.42 24.90
C LYS A 97 26.91 -13.84 24.47
N THR A 98 27.88 -14.51 23.86
CA THR A 98 28.34 -15.83 24.29
C THR A 98 29.83 -15.87 24.03
#